data_AF-A0AAD7SXA9-F1
#
_entry.id   AF-A0AAD7SXA9-F1
#
_cell.length_a   1.000
_cell.length_b   1.000
_cell.length_c   1.000
_cell.angle_alpha   90.00
_cell.angle_beta   90.00
_cell.angle_gamma   90.00
#
_symmetry.space_group_name_H-M   'P 1'
#
loop_
_entity.id
_entity.type
_entity.pdbx_description
1 polymer ?
#
loop_
_entity_poly.entity_id
_entity_poly.type
_entity_poly.pdbx_seq_one_letter_code
_entity_poly.pdbx_strand_id
1 'polypeptide(L)'
;MTPTIPPKSRRQQEIQRLVKQRRDLRKQWKRASVEERVGIDLLQTDLKGRLGRLRRAENLRTRRKRKERARTTFYKDPFRFVKGLFTKEKSSNIGLYGHGALELPVSSLTEEYKCTKVRLNMTLTESQDGMISGCPRLATGRKWMPSEAVQQAKSALRHGDIVGQVQHGRGGFGLGASRPTWHKATSIQRRKLVVSQVRHQEEADRCAKAVSQSKQGQWTSWENLEHQSSHGRIFGKWKEDKLASSSEPPMMFFPRQEPTPVVWRRSFLCTLSDPATLRHILTGCKTSLSQGRYTWRHNQVLRQLAITLEGRRTTNNALPPPMPRHSKTTPFVRAGQPQQSHLQEWKQPS
;
A
#
# COMPACT_ATOMS: atom_id res chain seq x y z
N MET A 1 -30.40 -17.66 -25.60
CA MET A 1 -31.10 -17.79 -24.30
C MET A 1 -30.95 -16.48 -23.53
N THR A 2 -32.00 -15.68 -23.43
CA THR A 2 -32.00 -14.42 -22.66
C THR A 2 -31.88 -14.73 -21.16
N PRO A 3 -30.96 -14.09 -20.41
CA PRO A 3 -30.81 -14.36 -18.98
C PRO A 3 -32.07 -13.90 -18.24
N THR A 4 -32.82 -14.86 -17.72
CA THR A 4 -34.00 -14.61 -16.89
C THR A 4 -33.58 -13.95 -15.60
N ILE A 5 -33.93 -12.67 -15.43
CA ILE A 5 -33.61 -11.91 -14.22
C ILE A 5 -34.41 -12.55 -13.08
N PRO A 6 -33.76 -13.01 -11.99
CA PRO A 6 -34.46 -13.64 -10.89
C PRO A 6 -35.47 -12.66 -10.28
N PRO A 7 -36.67 -13.14 -9.88
CA PRO A 7 -37.72 -12.28 -9.39
C PRO A 7 -37.26 -11.51 -8.15
N LYS A 8 -37.55 -10.20 -8.13
CA LYS A 8 -37.17 -9.30 -7.04
C LYS A 8 -37.84 -9.75 -5.75
N SER A 9 -37.07 -9.81 -4.66
CA SER A 9 -37.62 -10.14 -3.33
C SER A 9 -38.63 -9.08 -2.87
N ARG A 10 -39.64 -9.47 -2.07
CA ARG A 10 -40.62 -8.54 -1.45
C ARG A 10 -39.97 -7.28 -0.86
N ARG A 11 -38.82 -7.44 -0.19
CA ARG A 11 -38.04 -6.32 0.37
C ARG A 11 -37.44 -5.41 -0.70
N GLN A 12 -36.95 -5.97 -1.82
CA GLN A 12 -36.38 -5.21 -2.93
C GLN A 12 -37.47 -4.44 -3.70
N GLN A 13 -38.65 -5.04 -3.87
CA GLN A 13 -39.83 -4.38 -4.43
C GLN A 13 -40.25 -3.19 -3.56
N GLU A 14 -40.28 -3.38 -2.23
CA GLU A 14 -40.60 -2.31 -1.28
C GLU A 14 -39.54 -1.19 -1.28
N ILE A 15 -38.25 -1.52 -1.36
CA ILE A 15 -37.18 -0.51 -1.54
C ILE A 15 -37.41 0.29 -2.84
N GLN A 16 -37.79 -0.36 -3.93
CA GLN A 16 -38.08 0.32 -5.20
C GLN A 16 -39.30 1.24 -5.10
N ARG A 17 -40.38 0.79 -4.44
CA ARG A 17 -41.57 1.60 -4.17
C ARG A 17 -41.21 2.85 -3.35
N LEU A 18 -40.48 2.70 -2.25
CA LEU A 18 -40.05 3.82 -1.40
C LEU A 18 -39.10 4.79 -2.12
N VAL A 19 -38.22 4.28 -3.00
CA VAL A 19 -37.37 5.14 -3.86
C VAL A 19 -38.22 5.94 -4.83
N LYS A 20 -39.26 5.34 -5.42
CA LYS A 20 -40.20 6.03 -6.33
C LYS A 20 -40.97 7.12 -5.57
N GLN A 21 -41.59 6.79 -4.44
CA GLN A 21 -42.30 7.74 -3.59
C GLN A 21 -41.42 8.92 -3.17
N ARG A 22 -40.15 8.67 -2.79
CA ARG A 22 -39.22 9.76 -2.44
C ARG A 22 -38.84 10.65 -3.63
N ARG A 23 -38.82 10.11 -4.86
CA ARG A 23 -38.63 10.92 -6.07
C ARG A 23 -39.86 11.77 -6.35
N ASP A 24 -41.06 11.23 -6.16
CA ASP A 24 -42.31 11.94 -6.42
C ASP A 24 -42.55 13.05 -5.37
N LEU A 25 -42.29 12.78 -4.09
CA LEU A 25 -42.31 13.81 -3.04
C LEU A 25 -41.31 14.95 -3.31
N ARG A 26 -40.14 14.65 -3.87
CA ARG A 26 -39.18 15.70 -4.30
C ARG A 26 -39.71 16.54 -5.46
N LYS A 27 -40.53 15.98 -6.35
CA LYS A 27 -41.18 16.74 -7.42
C LYS A 27 -42.29 17.62 -6.87
N GLN A 28 -43.08 17.10 -5.92
CA GLN A 28 -44.13 17.85 -5.23
C GLN A 28 -43.55 18.99 -4.39
N TRP A 29 -42.45 18.76 -3.66
CA TRP A 29 -41.75 19.78 -2.88
C TRP A 29 -41.36 21.01 -3.73
N LYS A 30 -40.96 20.81 -4.99
CA LYS A 30 -40.62 21.90 -5.92
C LYS A 30 -41.81 22.78 -6.31
N ARG A 31 -43.04 22.25 -6.24
CA ARG A 31 -44.28 22.94 -6.63
C ARG A 31 -45.11 23.42 -5.42
N ALA A 32 -44.73 22.99 -4.21
CA ALA A 32 -45.48 23.21 -2.98
C ALA A 32 -45.22 24.60 -2.37
N SER A 33 -46.24 25.12 -1.69
CA SER A 33 -46.21 26.32 -0.86
C SER A 33 -45.32 26.12 0.38
N VAL A 34 -44.99 27.21 1.09
CA VAL A 34 -44.04 27.18 2.22
C VAL A 34 -44.52 26.26 3.36
N GLU A 35 -45.82 26.25 3.63
CA GLU A 35 -46.44 25.43 4.68
C GLU A 35 -46.45 23.94 4.31
N GLU A 36 -46.79 23.62 3.06
CA GLU A 36 -46.80 22.24 2.55
C GLU A 36 -45.40 21.62 2.49
N ARG A 37 -44.35 22.43 2.28
CA ARG A 37 -42.96 21.96 2.27
C ARG A 37 -42.55 21.35 3.61
N VAL A 38 -43.00 21.92 4.72
CA VAL A 38 -42.72 21.39 6.07
C VAL A 38 -43.29 19.97 6.22
N GLY A 39 -44.53 19.75 5.78
CA GLY A 39 -45.16 18.42 5.78
C GLY A 39 -44.44 17.43 4.86
N ILE A 40 -44.04 17.86 3.67
CA ILE A 40 -43.30 17.01 2.72
C ILE A 40 -41.91 16.63 3.26
N ASP A 41 -41.23 17.53 3.97
CA ASP A 41 -39.92 17.24 4.56
C ASP A 41 -40.03 16.21 5.70
N LEU A 42 -41.06 16.30 6.55
CA LEU A 42 -41.35 15.26 7.54
C LEU A 42 -41.56 13.89 6.88
N LEU A 43 -42.38 13.82 5.81
CA LEU A 43 -42.58 12.58 5.05
C LEU A 43 -41.27 12.07 4.41
N GLN A 44 -40.41 12.96 3.90
CA GLN A 44 -39.11 12.57 3.36
C GLN A 44 -38.18 11.99 4.43
N THR A 45 -38.21 12.54 5.65
CA THR A 45 -37.38 12.03 6.76
C THR A 45 -37.82 10.64 7.22
N ASP A 46 -39.12 10.38 7.37
CA ASP A 46 -39.62 9.04 7.72
C ASP A 46 -39.28 8.01 6.62
N LEU A 47 -39.52 8.36 5.35
CA LEU A 47 -39.17 7.49 4.22
C LEU A 47 -37.65 7.23 4.16
N LYS A 48 -36.80 8.22 4.48
CA LYS A 48 -35.34 8.03 4.59
C LYS A 48 -35.00 7.04 5.70
N GLY A 49 -35.65 7.15 6.86
CA GLY A 49 -35.49 6.23 7.98
C GLY A 49 -35.89 4.79 7.62
N ARG A 50 -37.09 4.60 7.07
CA ARG A 50 -37.61 3.30 6.61
C ARG A 50 -36.73 2.66 5.55
N LEU A 51 -36.29 3.44 4.57
CA LEU A 51 -35.39 2.97 3.51
C LEU A 51 -34.01 2.60 4.05
N GLY A 52 -33.49 3.35 5.03
CA GLY A 52 -32.26 3.02 5.74
C GLY A 52 -32.35 1.69 6.50
N ARG A 53 -33.48 1.41 7.16
CA ARG A 53 -33.72 0.11 7.83
C ARG A 53 -33.76 -1.05 6.83
N LEU A 54 -34.52 -0.91 5.73
CA LEU A 54 -34.65 -1.96 4.72
C LEU A 54 -33.34 -2.24 3.98
N ARG A 55 -32.56 -1.21 3.63
CA ARG A 55 -31.24 -1.38 2.99
C ARG A 55 -30.24 -2.07 3.91
N ARG A 56 -30.20 -1.72 5.20
CA ARG A 56 -29.35 -2.40 6.19
C ARG A 56 -29.72 -3.89 6.31
N ALA A 57 -31.01 -4.20 6.40
CA ALA A 57 -31.49 -5.59 6.46
C ALA A 57 -31.13 -6.39 5.19
N GLU A 58 -31.24 -5.77 4.02
CA GLU A 58 -30.87 -6.43 2.75
C GLU A 58 -29.35 -6.63 2.63
N ASN A 59 -28.55 -5.63 3.02
CA ASN A 59 -27.09 -5.75 3.05
C ASN A 59 -26.63 -6.84 4.03
N LEU A 60 -27.29 -6.97 5.19
CA LEU A 60 -26.99 -8.04 6.13
C LEU A 60 -27.32 -9.42 5.54
N ARG A 61 -28.48 -9.56 4.88
CA ARG A 61 -28.87 -10.79 4.19
C ARG A 61 -27.88 -11.16 3.09
N THR A 62 -27.49 -10.22 2.24
CA THR A 62 -26.53 -10.48 1.15
C THR A 62 -25.15 -10.83 1.69
N ARG A 63 -24.70 -10.17 2.77
CA ARG A 63 -23.46 -10.51 3.47
C ARG A 63 -23.51 -11.92 4.06
N ARG A 64 -24.61 -12.30 4.73
CA ARG A 64 -24.82 -13.67 5.26
C ARG A 64 -24.80 -14.70 4.12
N LYS A 65 -25.55 -14.46 3.03
CA LYS A 65 -25.56 -15.35 1.85
C LYS A 65 -24.18 -15.48 1.20
N ARG A 66 -23.38 -14.42 1.17
CA ARG A 66 -22.00 -14.46 0.67
C ARG A 66 -21.07 -15.26 1.58
N LYS A 67 -21.19 -15.09 2.91
CA LYS A 67 -20.44 -15.91 3.88
C LYS A 67 -20.81 -17.38 3.77
N GLU A 68 -22.11 -17.68 3.65
CA GLU A 68 -22.59 -19.05 3.50
C GLU A 68 -22.07 -19.69 2.22
N ARG A 69 -22.15 -18.98 1.08
CA ARG A 69 -21.55 -19.44 -0.18
C ARG A 69 -20.04 -19.68 -0.06
N ALA A 70 -19.32 -18.80 0.61
CA ALA A 70 -17.89 -18.99 0.83
C ALA A 70 -17.61 -20.22 1.69
N ARG A 71 -18.41 -20.42 2.76
CA ARG A 71 -18.37 -21.58 3.64
C ARG A 71 -18.64 -22.88 2.87
N THR A 72 -19.75 -22.95 2.12
CA THR A 72 -20.09 -24.14 1.32
C THR A 72 -19.04 -24.43 0.26
N THR A 73 -18.48 -23.40 -0.38
CA THR A 73 -17.38 -23.57 -1.35
C THR A 73 -16.11 -24.11 -0.67
N PHE A 74 -15.78 -23.62 0.52
CA PHE A 74 -14.65 -24.10 1.32
C PHE A 74 -14.82 -25.57 1.72
N TYR A 75 -15.96 -25.95 2.29
CA TYR A 75 -16.18 -27.34 2.70
C TYR A 75 -16.34 -28.32 1.53
N LYS A 76 -16.77 -27.85 0.36
CA LYS A 76 -16.83 -28.70 -0.85
C LYS A 76 -15.44 -29.07 -1.35
N ASP A 77 -14.50 -28.12 -1.34
CA ASP A 77 -13.11 -28.35 -1.75
C ASP A 77 -12.19 -27.31 -1.08
N PRO A 78 -11.61 -27.64 0.08
CA PRO A 78 -10.76 -26.72 0.83
C PRO A 78 -9.53 -26.30 0.04
N PHE A 79 -8.91 -27.24 -0.68
CA PHE A 79 -7.68 -26.98 -1.44
C PHE A 79 -7.92 -26.06 -2.62
N ARG A 80 -8.99 -26.26 -3.39
CA ARG A 80 -9.34 -25.35 -4.50
C ARG A 80 -9.80 -23.98 -3.99
N PHE A 81 -10.52 -23.94 -2.87
CA PHE A 81 -10.90 -22.67 -2.25
C PHE A 81 -9.67 -21.87 -1.82
N VAL A 82 -8.75 -22.50 -1.09
CA VAL A 82 -7.49 -21.90 -0.63
C VAL A 82 -6.60 -21.52 -1.81
N LYS A 83 -6.43 -22.41 -2.79
CA LYS A 83 -5.72 -22.10 -4.05
C LYS A 83 -6.34 -20.88 -4.73
N GLY A 84 -7.66 -20.78 -4.81
CA GLY A 84 -8.37 -19.62 -5.36
C GLY A 84 -8.20 -18.32 -4.55
N LEU A 85 -7.89 -18.40 -3.25
CA LEU A 85 -7.53 -17.23 -2.45
C LEU A 85 -6.13 -16.71 -2.81
N PHE A 86 -5.18 -17.62 -3.02
CA PHE A 86 -3.77 -17.33 -3.29
C PHE A 86 -3.45 -17.09 -4.78
N THR A 87 -4.14 -17.73 -5.71
CA THR A 87 -3.97 -17.53 -7.16
C THR A 87 -4.67 -16.29 -7.67
N LYS A 88 -5.53 -15.67 -6.85
CA LYS A 88 -6.06 -14.36 -7.18
C LYS A 88 -4.93 -13.36 -7.01
N GLU A 89 -4.30 -12.98 -8.12
CA GLU A 89 -3.22 -12.00 -8.29
C GLU A 89 -3.50 -10.69 -7.53
N LYS A 90 -3.28 -10.70 -6.21
CA LYS A 90 -3.55 -9.55 -5.34
C LYS A 90 -2.27 -8.90 -4.82
N SER A 91 -1.12 -9.51 -5.07
CA SER A 91 0.18 -9.00 -4.65
C SER A 91 1.18 -9.13 -5.80
N SER A 92 1.47 -8.01 -6.45
CA SER A 92 2.62 -7.86 -7.33
C SER A 92 3.87 -7.66 -6.47
N ASN A 93 4.92 -8.42 -6.74
CA ASN A 93 6.27 -8.18 -6.20
C ASN A 93 7.01 -7.06 -6.96
N ILE A 94 6.33 -6.36 -7.86
CA ILE A 94 6.95 -5.44 -8.82
C ILE A 94 7.58 -4.22 -8.17
N GLY A 95 7.01 -3.75 -7.05
CA GLY A 95 7.58 -2.64 -6.29
C GLY A 95 8.83 -3.01 -5.50
N LEU A 96 9.06 -4.30 -5.23
CA LEU A 96 10.23 -4.75 -4.46
C LEU A 96 11.50 -4.78 -5.30
N TYR A 97 11.37 -5.06 -6.60
CA TYR A 97 12.51 -5.19 -7.52
C TYR A 97 12.54 -4.10 -8.59
N GLY A 98 11.62 -3.13 -8.51
CA GLY A 98 11.61 -1.95 -9.36
C GLY A 98 12.27 -0.78 -8.67
N HIS A 99 12.84 0.13 -9.46
CA HIS A 99 13.42 1.34 -8.92
C HIS A 99 12.35 2.19 -8.24
N GLY A 100 12.62 2.61 -7.00
CA GLY A 100 11.77 3.55 -6.28
C GLY A 100 11.62 3.27 -4.78
N ALA A 101 10.51 3.75 -4.24
CA ALA A 101 10.22 3.79 -2.80
C ALA A 101 10.34 2.46 -2.04
N LEU A 102 10.14 1.35 -2.74
CA LEU A 102 10.04 0.00 -2.17
C LEU A 102 11.20 -0.91 -2.62
N GLU A 103 12.19 -0.34 -3.30
CA GLU A 103 13.33 -1.06 -3.86
C GLU A 103 14.09 -1.83 -2.77
N LEU A 104 14.29 -3.12 -2.99
CA LEU A 104 15.13 -3.95 -2.15
C LEU A 104 16.60 -3.80 -2.56
N PRO A 105 17.56 -3.93 -1.61
CA PRO A 105 18.99 -3.96 -1.92
C PRO A 105 19.44 -5.30 -2.55
N VAL A 106 18.54 -5.96 -3.29
CA VAL A 106 18.77 -7.21 -4.01
C VAL A 106 18.03 -7.15 -5.34
N SER A 107 18.71 -7.57 -6.41
CA SER A 107 18.12 -7.63 -7.74
C SER A 107 17.12 -8.80 -7.87
N SER A 108 16.21 -8.70 -8.83
CA SER A 108 15.28 -9.80 -9.11
C SER A 108 16.03 -11.02 -9.65
N LEU A 109 15.69 -12.22 -9.14
CA LEU A 109 16.20 -13.49 -9.70
C LEU A 109 15.90 -13.62 -11.20
N THR A 110 14.76 -13.11 -11.66
CA THR A 110 14.41 -13.12 -13.08
C THR A 110 15.33 -12.21 -13.90
N GLU A 111 15.67 -11.05 -13.35
CA GLU A 111 16.59 -10.10 -14.00
C GLU A 111 18.00 -10.68 -14.09
N GLU A 112 18.53 -11.24 -13.00
CA GLU A 112 19.85 -11.85 -13.00
C GLU A 112 19.93 -13.08 -13.90
N TYR A 113 18.87 -13.90 -13.92
CA TYR A 113 18.75 -15.00 -14.87
C TYR A 113 18.83 -14.52 -16.31
N LYS A 114 18.03 -13.51 -16.69
CA LYS A 114 18.02 -12.95 -18.05
C LYS A 114 19.38 -12.36 -18.41
N CYS A 115 19.98 -11.57 -17.52
CA CYS A 115 21.32 -11.01 -17.70
C CYS A 115 22.38 -12.10 -17.92
N THR A 116 22.35 -13.15 -17.10
CA THR A 116 23.30 -14.26 -17.18
C THR A 116 23.15 -15.02 -18.49
N LYS A 117 21.91 -15.32 -18.91
CA LYS A 117 21.64 -15.98 -20.19
C LYS A 117 22.03 -15.13 -21.39
N VAL A 118 21.81 -13.82 -21.33
CA VAL A 118 22.27 -12.87 -22.36
C VAL A 118 23.80 -12.83 -22.44
N ARG A 119 24.50 -12.74 -21.30
CA ARG A 119 25.97 -12.79 -21.25
C ARG A 119 26.51 -14.09 -21.86
N LEU A 120 25.92 -15.22 -21.48
CA LEU A 120 26.31 -16.53 -22.00
C LEU A 120 26.08 -16.61 -23.51
N ASN A 121 24.90 -16.17 -23.98
CA ASN A 121 24.58 -16.17 -25.41
C ASN A 121 25.58 -15.36 -26.23
N MET A 122 25.90 -14.14 -25.77
CA MET A 122 26.90 -13.32 -26.44
C MET A 122 28.29 -13.97 -26.39
N THR A 123 28.66 -14.61 -25.28
CA THR A 123 29.97 -15.27 -25.15
C THR A 123 30.12 -16.45 -26.11
N LEU A 124 29.04 -17.23 -26.31
CA LEU A 124 29.04 -18.33 -27.27
C LEU A 124 29.06 -17.80 -28.71
N THR A 125 28.12 -16.93 -29.06
CA THR A 125 27.93 -16.44 -30.44
C THR A 125 29.02 -15.50 -30.94
N GLU A 126 29.69 -14.77 -30.05
CA GLU A 126 30.78 -13.84 -30.40
C GLU A 126 32.17 -14.44 -30.12
N SER A 127 32.27 -15.75 -29.86
CA SER A 127 33.55 -16.45 -29.73
C SER A 127 34.28 -16.50 -31.07
N GLN A 128 35.61 -16.36 -31.04
CA GLN A 128 36.46 -16.56 -32.22
C GLN A 128 36.61 -18.03 -32.60
N ASP A 129 36.35 -18.94 -31.65
CA ASP A 129 36.37 -20.38 -31.89
C ASP A 129 35.10 -20.86 -32.59
N GLY A 130 35.26 -21.49 -33.75
CA GLY A 130 34.19 -22.04 -34.58
C GLY A 130 33.35 -23.10 -33.86
N MET A 131 33.96 -23.90 -32.98
CA MET A 131 33.26 -24.94 -32.24
C MET A 131 32.33 -24.34 -31.17
N ILE A 132 32.80 -23.26 -30.53
CA ILE A 132 32.05 -22.55 -29.48
C ILE A 132 30.93 -21.69 -30.09
N SER A 133 31.20 -21.04 -31.22
CA SER A 133 30.20 -20.23 -31.94
C SER A 133 29.13 -21.06 -32.65
N GLY A 134 29.46 -22.28 -33.08
CA GLY A 134 28.53 -23.28 -33.61
C GLY A 134 27.72 -24.03 -32.55
N CYS A 135 27.89 -23.70 -31.26
CA CYS A 135 27.22 -24.39 -30.16
C CYS A 135 25.68 -24.30 -30.26
N PRO A 136 24.95 -25.39 -29.95
CA PRO A 136 23.49 -25.40 -29.97
C PRO A 136 22.88 -24.27 -29.13
N ARG A 137 21.72 -23.81 -29.59
CA ARG A 137 21.02 -22.68 -28.98
C ARG A 137 20.71 -22.95 -27.50
N LEU A 138 20.91 -21.93 -26.66
CA LEU A 138 20.67 -22.04 -25.22
C LEU A 138 19.24 -22.50 -24.90
N ALA A 139 19.14 -23.61 -24.17
CA ALA A 139 17.88 -24.12 -23.64
C ALA A 139 17.28 -23.09 -22.67
N THR A 140 16.33 -22.32 -23.18
CA THR A 140 15.49 -21.39 -22.44
C THR A 140 14.04 -21.78 -22.69
N GLY A 141 13.17 -21.55 -21.70
CA GLY A 141 11.76 -21.95 -21.82
C GLY A 141 11.05 -21.23 -22.98
N ARG A 142 9.80 -21.62 -23.26
CA ARG A 142 9.03 -21.10 -24.42
C ARG A 142 8.67 -19.60 -24.34
N LYS A 143 8.73 -18.99 -23.15
CA LYS A 143 8.23 -17.62 -22.91
C LYS A 143 9.24 -16.52 -23.22
N TRP A 144 10.53 -16.82 -23.27
CA TRP A 144 11.57 -15.81 -23.41
C TRP A 144 12.83 -16.40 -24.02
N MET A 145 13.40 -15.71 -25.01
CA MET A 145 14.54 -16.17 -25.78
C MET A 145 15.73 -15.20 -25.69
N PRO A 146 16.93 -15.67 -25.28
CA PRO A 146 18.12 -14.83 -25.18
C PRO A 146 18.56 -14.21 -26.50
N SER A 147 18.38 -14.91 -27.63
CA SER A 147 18.80 -14.42 -28.96
C SER A 147 18.01 -13.19 -29.38
N GLU A 148 16.68 -13.24 -29.20
CA GLU A 148 15.79 -12.11 -29.49
C GLU A 148 16.07 -10.94 -28.55
N ALA A 149 16.26 -11.21 -27.25
CA ALA A 149 16.60 -10.18 -26.27
C ALA A 149 17.94 -9.48 -26.62
N VAL A 150 18.96 -10.24 -27.05
CA VAL A 150 20.24 -9.67 -27.51
C VAL A 150 20.04 -8.83 -28.77
N GLN A 151 19.25 -9.29 -29.74
CA GLN A 151 18.98 -8.53 -30.96
C GLN A 151 18.24 -7.23 -30.66
N GLN A 152 17.21 -7.27 -29.81
CA GLN A 152 16.43 -6.11 -29.39
C GLN A 152 17.28 -5.12 -28.58
N ALA A 153 18.17 -5.60 -27.70
CA ALA A 153 19.08 -4.74 -26.96
C ALA A 153 20.12 -4.10 -27.90
N LYS A 154 20.69 -4.85 -28.85
CA LYS A 154 21.61 -4.32 -29.88
C LYS A 154 20.93 -3.26 -30.76
N SER A 155 19.69 -3.49 -31.18
CA SER A 155 18.94 -2.51 -32.00
C SER A 155 18.62 -1.24 -31.21
N ALA A 156 18.22 -1.36 -29.94
CA ALA A 156 18.01 -0.21 -29.06
C ALA A 156 19.28 0.62 -28.83
N LEU A 157 20.43 -0.04 -28.67
CA LEU A 157 21.73 0.64 -28.53
C LEU A 157 22.13 1.35 -29.83
N ARG A 158 21.94 0.72 -31.00
CA ARG A 158 22.16 1.38 -32.30
C ARG A 158 21.23 2.58 -32.50
N HIS A 159 19.96 2.46 -32.07
CA HIS A 159 19.03 3.57 -32.10
C HIS A 159 19.48 4.71 -31.17
N GLY A 160 19.97 4.39 -29.97
CA GLY A 160 20.55 5.37 -29.05
C GLY A 160 21.76 6.11 -29.64
N ASP A 161 22.60 5.43 -30.42
CA ASP A 161 23.71 6.08 -31.14
C ASP A 161 23.22 7.08 -32.20
N ILE A 162 22.11 6.78 -32.90
CA ILE A 162 21.51 7.68 -33.91
C ILE A 162 20.87 8.89 -33.24
N VAL A 163 20.12 8.66 -32.16
CA VAL A 163 19.43 9.72 -31.41
C VAL A 163 20.44 10.62 -30.67
N GLY A 164 21.58 10.05 -30.27
CA GLY A 164 22.61 10.76 -29.52
C GLY A 164 22.17 11.09 -28.08
N GLN A 165 22.87 12.05 -27.48
CA GLN A 165 22.56 12.49 -26.12
C GLN A 165 21.31 13.37 -26.09
N VAL A 166 20.24 12.84 -25.51
CA VAL A 166 19.00 13.58 -25.29
C VAL A 166 19.08 14.45 -24.03
N GLN A 167 18.32 15.53 -24.01
CA GLN A 167 18.16 16.37 -22.83
C GLN A 167 17.58 15.55 -21.67
N HIS A 168 18.26 15.57 -20.53
CA HIS A 168 17.77 14.95 -19.30
C HIS A 168 17.23 16.05 -18.37
N GLY A 169 15.92 16.06 -18.15
CA GLY A 169 15.25 17.03 -17.27
C GLY A 169 15.46 18.48 -17.72
N ARG A 170 15.79 19.36 -16.78
CA ARG A 170 16.03 20.80 -17.04
C ARG A 170 17.50 21.13 -17.32
N GLY A 171 18.39 20.13 -17.37
CA GLY A 171 19.83 20.34 -17.51
C GLY A 171 20.30 20.73 -18.90
N GLY A 172 19.44 20.78 -19.92
CA GLY A 172 19.84 21.06 -21.31
C GLY A 172 20.56 19.89 -21.99
N PHE A 173 21.05 20.12 -23.22
CA PHE A 173 21.79 19.13 -24.02
C PHE A 173 23.25 19.02 -23.55
N GLY A 174 23.78 17.80 -23.46
CA GLY A 174 25.19 17.54 -23.14
C GLY A 174 25.54 17.48 -21.64
N LEU A 175 24.63 17.83 -20.73
CA LEU A 175 24.85 17.80 -19.27
C LEU A 175 24.45 16.46 -18.61
N GLY A 176 24.80 15.35 -19.26
CA GLY A 176 24.55 13.98 -18.79
C GLY A 176 25.83 13.15 -18.70
N ALA A 177 25.80 12.07 -17.92
CA ALA A 177 26.90 11.11 -17.88
C ALA A 177 27.17 10.59 -19.29
N SER A 178 28.40 10.76 -19.78
CA SER A 178 28.82 10.26 -21.10
C SER A 178 28.67 8.74 -21.13
N ARG A 179 27.65 8.25 -21.85
CA ARG A 179 27.49 6.81 -22.09
C ARG A 179 28.36 6.41 -23.27
N PRO A 180 29.12 5.30 -23.17
CA PRO A 180 29.89 4.80 -24.30
C PRO A 180 28.95 4.50 -25.47
N THR A 181 29.21 5.11 -26.61
CA THR A 181 28.47 4.86 -27.85
C THR A 181 28.75 3.45 -28.37
N TRP A 182 27.73 2.75 -28.84
CA TRP A 182 27.80 1.35 -29.25
C TRP A 182 28.82 1.12 -30.39
N HIS A 183 28.87 2.02 -31.37
CA HIS A 183 29.81 1.92 -32.48
C HIS A 183 31.28 2.01 -32.06
N LYS A 184 31.61 2.84 -31.05
CA LYS A 184 32.98 3.01 -30.51
C LYS A 184 33.36 1.99 -29.44
N ALA A 185 32.40 1.19 -28.97
CA ALA A 185 32.62 0.26 -27.88
C ALA A 185 33.43 -0.98 -28.31
N THR A 186 34.38 -1.41 -27.47
CA THR A 186 35.09 -2.70 -27.63
C THR A 186 34.17 -3.89 -27.41
N SER A 187 34.58 -5.12 -27.77
CA SER A 187 33.75 -6.33 -27.58
C SER A 187 33.30 -6.54 -26.13
N ILE A 188 34.19 -6.30 -25.17
CA ILE A 188 33.88 -6.38 -23.73
C ILE A 188 32.89 -5.29 -23.32
N GLN A 189 33.10 -4.06 -23.78
CA GLN A 189 32.19 -2.95 -23.52
C GLN A 189 30.81 -3.18 -24.15
N ARG A 190 30.75 -3.71 -25.37
CA ARG A 190 29.50 -4.10 -26.04
C ARG A 190 28.70 -5.12 -25.23
N ARG A 191 29.35 -6.16 -24.70
CA ARG A 191 28.69 -7.11 -23.79
C ARG A 191 28.12 -6.43 -22.55
N LYS A 192 28.88 -5.53 -21.92
CA LYS A 192 28.38 -4.75 -20.76
C LYS A 192 27.19 -3.85 -21.12
N LEU A 193 27.26 -3.18 -22.26
CA LEU A 193 26.17 -2.31 -22.76
C LEU A 193 24.90 -3.10 -23.04
N VAL A 194 24.99 -4.26 -23.71
CA VAL A 194 23.83 -5.12 -23.98
C VAL A 194 23.17 -5.58 -22.68
N VAL A 195 23.96 -6.03 -21.70
CA VAL A 195 23.40 -6.47 -20.41
C VAL A 195 22.75 -5.31 -19.66
N SER A 196 23.38 -4.14 -19.65
CA SER A 196 22.79 -2.94 -19.05
C SER A 196 21.49 -2.54 -19.75
N GLN A 197 21.44 -2.66 -21.08
CA GLN A 197 20.24 -2.35 -21.86
C GLN A 197 19.11 -3.34 -21.58
N VAL A 198 19.41 -4.62 -21.40
CA VAL A 198 18.41 -5.63 -21.01
C VAL A 198 17.86 -5.32 -19.61
N ARG A 199 18.70 -4.95 -18.64
CA ARG A 199 18.23 -4.50 -17.31
C ARG A 199 17.31 -3.29 -17.41
N HIS A 200 17.68 -2.32 -18.24
CA HIS A 200 16.85 -1.13 -18.46
C HIS A 200 15.50 -1.47 -19.10
N GLN A 201 15.45 -2.42 -20.04
CA GLN A 201 14.19 -2.89 -20.63
C GLN A 201 13.31 -3.60 -19.60
N GLU A 202 13.89 -4.47 -18.77
CA GLU A 202 13.15 -5.11 -17.66
C GLU A 202 12.61 -4.08 -16.67
N GLU A 203 13.37 -3.04 -16.34
CA GLU A 203 12.89 -1.94 -15.51
C GLU A 203 11.74 -1.18 -16.17
N ALA A 204 11.83 -0.88 -17.46
CA ALA A 204 10.78 -0.20 -18.19
C ALA A 204 9.47 -1.01 -18.19
N ASP A 205 9.55 -2.33 -18.42
CA ASP A 205 8.41 -3.23 -18.35
C ASP A 205 7.82 -3.29 -16.93
N ARG A 206 8.69 -3.31 -15.92
CA ARG A 206 8.27 -3.29 -14.51
C ARG A 206 7.56 -1.99 -14.16
N CYS A 207 8.09 -0.86 -14.59
CA CYS A 207 7.49 0.46 -14.44
C CYS A 207 6.13 0.56 -15.16
N ALA A 208 6.03 0.13 -16.42
CA ALA A 208 4.77 0.13 -17.16
C ALA A 208 3.69 -0.73 -16.47
N LYS A 209 4.07 -1.91 -15.99
CA LYS A 209 3.17 -2.79 -15.24
C LYS A 209 2.83 -2.25 -13.86
N ALA A 210 3.74 -1.56 -13.17
CA ALA A 210 3.44 -0.91 -11.91
C ALA A 210 2.43 0.24 -12.09
N VAL A 211 2.64 1.12 -13.07
CA VAL A 211 1.76 2.26 -13.36
C VAL A 211 0.35 1.80 -13.75
N SER A 212 0.22 0.69 -14.48
CA SER A 212 -1.10 0.14 -14.83
C SER A 212 -1.87 -0.46 -13.63
N GLN A 213 -1.22 -0.70 -12.49
CA GLN A 213 -1.86 -1.26 -11.31
C GLN A 213 -2.43 -0.18 -10.38
N SER A 214 -3.72 0.12 -10.50
CA SER A 214 -4.36 1.23 -9.79
C SER A 214 -4.31 1.15 -8.26
N LYS A 215 -4.19 -0.06 -7.68
CA LYS A 215 -4.09 -0.25 -6.22
C LYS A 215 -2.67 -0.60 -5.77
N GLN A 216 -2.09 -1.62 -6.40
CA GLN A 216 -0.78 -2.15 -6.01
C GLN A 216 0.38 -1.27 -6.51
N GLY A 217 0.17 -0.46 -7.55
CA GLY A 217 1.13 0.48 -8.11
C GLY A 217 1.11 1.88 -7.50
N GLN A 218 0.32 2.12 -6.45
CA GLN A 218 0.21 3.44 -5.80
C GLN A 218 1.58 3.96 -5.31
N TRP A 219 2.51 3.06 -4.99
CA TRP A 219 3.88 3.42 -4.59
C TRP A 219 4.66 4.18 -5.66
N THR A 220 4.33 4.04 -6.94
CA THR A 220 4.95 4.81 -8.04
C THR A 220 4.64 6.30 -7.98
N SER A 221 3.63 6.70 -7.20
CA SER A 221 3.21 8.09 -7.00
C SER A 221 3.65 8.68 -5.66
N TRP A 222 4.36 7.90 -4.84
CA TRP A 222 4.79 8.37 -3.53
C TRP A 222 5.95 9.35 -3.70
N GLU A 223 5.73 10.59 -3.29
CA GLU A 223 6.73 11.66 -3.25
C GLU A 223 7.14 11.93 -1.80
N ASN A 224 8.36 12.44 -1.59
CA ASN A 224 8.85 12.91 -0.29
C ASN A 224 8.94 11.83 0.79
N LEU A 225 9.27 10.60 0.41
CA LEU A 225 9.61 9.57 1.38
C LEU A 225 10.99 9.87 1.97
N GLU A 226 11.08 9.91 3.29
CA GLU A 226 12.38 9.80 3.95
C GLU A 226 12.93 8.41 3.61
N HIS A 227 14.05 8.39 2.89
CA HIS A 227 14.82 7.18 2.69
C HIS A 227 15.37 6.76 4.05
N GLN A 228 14.56 6.05 4.85
CA GLN A 228 15.06 5.36 6.02
C GLN A 228 15.91 4.20 5.51
N SER A 229 17.15 4.52 5.15
CA SER A 229 18.22 3.58 4.86
C SER A 229 18.57 2.84 6.14
N SER A 230 17.69 1.92 6.53
CA SER A 230 18.00 0.88 7.49
C SER A 230 17.21 -0.37 7.11
N HIS A 231 17.39 -0.84 5.87
CA HIS A 231 16.96 -2.17 5.46
C HIS A 231 17.51 -3.25 6.42
N GLY A 232 18.71 -3.03 7.00
CA GLY A 232 19.27 -3.88 8.06
C GLY A 232 18.41 -3.98 9.33
N ARG A 233 17.64 -2.95 9.70
CA ARG A 233 16.69 -3.02 10.84
C ARG A 233 15.39 -3.73 10.48
N ILE A 234 14.98 -3.66 9.22
CA ILE A 234 13.75 -4.30 8.73
C ILE A 234 13.98 -5.80 8.58
N PHE A 235 15.10 -6.24 8.02
CA PHE A 235 15.43 -7.66 7.85
C PHE A 235 16.01 -8.31 9.12
N GLY A 236 16.77 -7.59 9.94
CA GLY A 236 17.35 -8.13 11.19
C GLY A 236 16.34 -8.39 12.33
N LYS A 237 15.10 -7.91 12.21
CA LYS A 237 14.02 -8.16 13.20
C LYS A 237 13.14 -9.37 12.88
N TRP A 238 13.39 -10.08 11.78
CA TRP A 238 12.69 -11.34 11.49
C TRP A 238 13.30 -12.45 12.36
N LYS A 239 12.87 -12.51 13.63
CA LYS A 239 13.06 -13.71 14.44
C LYS A 239 12.21 -14.85 13.86
N GLU A 240 12.80 -16.04 13.82
CA GLU A 240 12.27 -17.29 13.28
C GLU A 240 10.91 -17.71 13.88
N ASP A 241 10.53 -17.15 15.03
CA ASP A 241 9.35 -17.56 15.83
C ASP A 241 7.97 -17.18 15.24
N LYS A 242 7.90 -16.42 14.14
CA LYS A 242 6.61 -16.02 13.52
C LYS A 242 6.14 -16.88 12.34
N LEU A 243 6.89 -17.93 11.98
CA LEU A 243 6.53 -18.83 10.88
C LEU A 243 5.61 -20.00 11.27
N ALA A 244 5.33 -20.24 12.56
CA ALA A 244 4.63 -21.45 13.00
C ALA A 244 3.14 -21.29 13.38
N SER A 245 2.59 -20.07 13.51
CA SER A 245 1.20 -19.90 13.94
C SER A 245 0.56 -18.63 13.38
N SER A 246 0.22 -18.67 12.10
CA SER A 246 -0.76 -17.75 11.51
C SER A 246 -1.29 -18.38 10.24
N SER A 247 -2.55 -18.79 10.24
CA SER A 247 -3.29 -19.21 9.05
C SER A 247 -3.64 -18.03 8.12
N GLU A 248 -3.16 -16.82 8.43
CA GLU A 248 -3.06 -15.73 7.48
C GLU A 248 -1.61 -15.58 7.02
N PRO A 249 -1.32 -15.63 5.70
CA PRO A 249 -0.01 -15.19 5.23
C PRO A 249 0.22 -13.77 5.73
N PRO A 250 1.46 -13.37 6.08
CA PRO A 250 1.78 -11.98 6.30
C PRO A 250 1.58 -11.28 4.95
N MET A 251 0.34 -10.83 4.71
CA MET A 251 0.08 -9.82 3.71
C MET A 251 1.00 -8.69 4.12
N MET A 252 1.94 -8.33 3.23
CA MET A 252 2.71 -7.10 3.36
C MET A 252 1.70 -5.96 3.41
N PHE A 253 1.19 -5.67 4.60
CA PHE A 253 0.46 -4.46 4.92
C PHE A 253 1.49 -3.36 4.87
N PHE A 254 1.93 -3.01 3.65
CA PHE A 254 2.32 -1.64 3.40
C PHE A 254 1.19 -0.77 3.93
N PRO A 255 1.50 0.29 4.70
CA PRO A 255 0.48 1.15 5.28
C PRO A 255 -0.47 1.54 4.16
N ARG A 256 -1.66 0.95 4.21
CA ARG A 256 -2.77 1.36 3.39
C ARG A 256 -3.07 2.74 3.90
N GLN A 257 -2.58 3.77 3.22
CA GLN A 257 -3.29 5.03 3.27
C GLN A 257 -4.71 4.66 2.90
N GLU A 258 -5.63 4.81 3.84
CA GLU A 258 -7.04 4.99 3.50
C GLU A 258 -7.08 5.91 2.28
N PRO A 259 -7.97 5.68 1.30
CA PRO A 259 -8.02 6.53 0.12
C PRO A 259 -8.25 7.97 0.59
N THR A 260 -7.15 8.71 0.71
CA THR A 260 -7.16 10.13 0.93
C THR A 260 -7.79 10.65 -0.36
N PRO A 261 -8.90 11.41 -0.27
CA PRO A 261 -9.61 11.85 -1.45
C PRO A 261 -8.62 12.60 -2.36
N VAL A 262 -8.42 12.06 -3.56
CA VAL A 262 -7.98 12.56 -4.90
C VAL A 262 -7.28 13.94 -5.03
N VAL A 263 -6.83 14.60 -3.97
CA VAL A 263 -6.53 16.05 -4.01
C VAL A 263 -5.04 16.35 -4.12
N TRP A 264 -4.16 15.36 -4.28
CA TRP A 264 -2.72 15.61 -4.14
C TRP A 264 -1.93 14.99 -5.30
N ARG A 265 -1.88 15.70 -6.42
CA ARG A 265 -0.83 15.60 -7.45
C ARG A 265 -0.52 17.00 -7.98
N ARG A 266 0.79 17.25 -8.15
CA ARG A 266 1.47 18.37 -8.84
C ARG A 266 1.84 19.60 -8.03
N SER A 267 2.85 20.29 -8.58
CA SER A 267 3.96 20.92 -7.88
C SER A 267 4.17 22.39 -8.28
N PHE A 268 4.81 23.11 -7.37
CA PHE A 268 5.62 24.33 -7.49
C PHE A 268 4.91 25.69 -7.56
N LEU A 269 5.16 26.46 -6.49
CA LEU A 269 4.96 27.90 -6.25
C LEU A 269 3.67 28.31 -5.52
N CYS A 270 3.87 28.86 -4.34
CA CYS A 270 2.85 29.20 -3.36
C CYS A 270 2.23 30.56 -3.68
N THR A 271 1.03 30.53 -4.27
CA THR A 271 -0.12 31.39 -3.96
C THR A 271 -1.36 30.85 -4.71
N LEU A 272 -2.13 30.00 -4.03
CA LEU A 272 -3.53 29.59 -4.32
C LEU A 272 -3.90 28.73 -5.56
N SER A 273 -2.99 27.92 -6.12
CA SER A 273 -3.37 26.68 -6.84
C SER A 273 -2.28 25.61 -6.71
N ASP A 274 -2.67 24.40 -6.28
CA ASP A 274 -1.89 23.19 -5.98
C ASP A 274 -1.23 23.03 -4.58
N PRO A 275 -1.14 21.79 -4.05
CA PRO A 275 -1.42 21.55 -2.64
C PRO A 275 -0.15 21.30 -1.79
N ALA A 276 -0.10 21.95 -0.61
CA ALA A 276 1.05 22.06 0.32
C ALA A 276 1.72 20.74 0.76
N THR A 277 2.88 20.40 0.18
CA THR A 277 3.70 19.25 0.61
C THR A 277 4.26 19.45 2.03
N LEU A 278 4.50 18.34 2.75
CA LEU A 278 5.04 18.39 4.13
C LEU A 278 6.36 19.18 4.21
N ARG A 279 7.21 19.07 3.19
CA ARG A 279 8.48 19.80 3.11
C ARG A 279 8.26 21.31 3.06
N HIS A 280 7.28 21.78 2.28
CA HIS A 280 6.91 23.21 2.21
C HIS A 280 6.44 23.76 3.57
N ILE A 281 5.71 22.94 4.34
CA ILE A 281 5.33 23.28 5.71
C ILE A 281 6.58 23.26 6.60
N LEU A 282 7.46 22.25 6.54
CA LEU A 282 8.61 22.19 7.44
C LEU A 282 9.73 23.19 7.12
N THR A 283 9.81 23.73 5.89
CA THR A 283 10.81 24.73 5.47
C THR A 283 10.40 26.18 5.77
N GLY A 284 9.60 26.44 6.80
CA GLY A 284 9.34 27.81 7.27
C GLY A 284 8.31 28.61 6.46
N CYS A 285 7.28 27.99 5.87
CA CYS A 285 6.23 28.73 5.15
C CYS A 285 5.43 29.65 6.10
N LYS A 286 5.57 30.97 5.92
CA LYS A 286 4.88 32.02 6.71
C LYS A 286 3.35 31.84 6.70
N THR A 287 2.76 31.45 5.58
CA THR A 287 1.32 31.21 5.46
C THR A 287 0.87 29.94 6.18
N SER A 288 1.71 28.90 6.23
CA SER A 288 1.41 27.68 6.99
C SER A 288 1.53 27.92 8.50
N LEU A 289 2.43 28.83 8.89
CA LEU A 289 2.60 29.29 10.27
C LEU A 289 1.36 30.08 10.72
N SER A 290 0.91 31.07 9.93
CA SER A 290 -0.27 31.89 10.26
C SER A 290 -1.56 31.07 10.28
N GLN A 291 -1.67 30.03 9.45
CA GLN A 291 -2.81 29.11 9.44
C GLN A 291 -2.74 28.01 10.53
N GLY A 292 -1.70 27.97 11.36
CA GLY A 292 -1.56 26.99 12.44
C GLY A 292 -1.34 25.54 11.98
N ARG A 293 -0.90 25.31 10.73
CA ARG A 293 -0.75 23.95 10.18
C ARG A 293 0.41 23.17 10.82
N TYR A 294 1.38 23.87 11.39
CA TYR A 294 2.50 23.28 12.14
C TYR A 294 2.03 22.58 13.42
N THR A 295 1.06 23.18 14.11
CA THR A 295 0.55 22.63 15.36
C THR A 295 -0.51 21.57 15.12
N TRP A 296 -1.06 21.43 13.90
CA TRP A 296 -2.14 20.48 13.62
C TRP A 296 -1.79 19.02 13.97
N ARG A 297 -0.62 18.52 13.56
CA ARG A 297 -0.20 17.13 13.91
C ARG A 297 -0.01 16.97 15.42
N HIS A 298 0.59 17.97 16.06
CA HIS A 298 0.81 17.99 17.50
C HIS A 298 -0.55 18.00 18.25
N ASN A 299 -1.46 18.88 17.85
CA ASN A 299 -2.80 19.02 18.39
C ASN A 299 -3.63 17.77 18.16
N GLN A 300 -3.47 17.09 17.03
CA GLN A 300 -4.17 15.84 16.76
C GLN A 300 -3.69 14.70 17.67
N VAL A 301 -2.39 14.62 17.95
CA VAL A 301 -1.83 13.68 18.93
C VAL A 301 -2.31 14.03 20.35
N LEU A 302 -2.21 15.31 20.74
CA LEU A 302 -2.71 15.78 22.03
C LEU A 302 -4.20 15.52 22.21
N ARG A 303 -5.00 15.66 21.15
CA ARG A 303 -6.44 15.36 21.17
C ARG A 303 -6.72 13.88 21.44
N GLN A 304 -5.96 12.97 20.83
CA GLN A 304 -6.11 11.53 21.09
C GLN A 304 -5.68 11.17 22.52
N LEU A 305 -4.60 11.78 23.01
CA LEU A 305 -4.18 11.64 24.40
C LEU A 305 -5.25 12.17 25.37
N ALA A 306 -5.80 13.35 25.10
CA ALA A 306 -6.87 13.96 25.91
C ALA A 306 -8.12 13.06 25.98
N ILE A 307 -8.57 12.51 24.83
CA ILE A 307 -9.70 11.56 24.80
C ILE A 307 -9.41 10.34 25.66
N THR A 308 -8.20 9.80 25.58
CA THR A 308 -7.79 8.61 26.33
C THR A 308 -7.72 8.89 27.84
N LEU A 309 -7.18 10.05 28.23
CA LEU A 309 -7.08 10.47 29.62
C LEU A 309 -8.44 10.80 30.22
N GLU A 310 -9.32 11.48 29.48
CA GLU A 310 -10.68 11.76 29.95
C GLU A 310 -11.51 10.48 30.07
N GLY A 311 -11.33 9.54 29.14
CA GLY A 311 -11.88 8.18 29.25
C GLY A 311 -11.41 7.48 30.53
N ARG A 312 -10.11 7.54 30.85
CA ARG A 312 -9.57 6.97 32.10
C ARG A 312 -10.07 7.67 33.36
N ARG A 313 -10.15 9.00 33.34
CA ARG A 313 -10.64 9.82 34.45
C ARG A 313 -12.10 9.49 34.75
N THR A 314 -12.95 9.46 33.73
CA THR A 314 -14.37 9.12 33.88
C THR A 314 -14.55 7.68 34.38
N THR A 315 -13.76 6.71 33.88
CA THR A 315 -13.79 5.34 34.42
C THR A 315 -13.35 5.28 35.88
N ASN A 316 -12.29 5.98 36.27
CA ASN A 316 -11.82 5.98 37.66
C ASN A 316 -12.78 6.70 38.61
N ASN A 317 -13.37 7.82 38.18
CA ASN A 317 -14.35 8.56 38.98
C ASN A 317 -15.70 7.81 39.09
N ALA A 318 -15.99 6.90 38.16
CA ALA A 318 -17.15 6.01 38.22
C ALA A 318 -16.90 4.77 39.09
N LEU A 319 -15.67 4.52 39.54
CA LEU A 319 -15.40 3.48 40.54
C LEU A 319 -15.89 3.97 41.91
N PRO A 320 -16.49 3.08 42.73
CA PRO A 320 -16.81 3.42 44.10
C PRO A 320 -15.53 3.84 44.85
N PRO A 321 -15.63 4.76 45.83
CA PRO A 321 -14.49 5.13 46.64
C PRO A 321 -13.87 3.86 47.23
N PRO A 322 -12.54 3.68 47.16
CA PRO A 322 -11.91 2.53 47.77
C PRO A 322 -12.31 2.53 49.24
N MET A 323 -12.87 1.41 49.72
CA MET A 323 -13.15 1.23 51.15
C MET A 323 -11.89 1.60 51.94
N PRO A 324 -12.01 2.22 53.13
CA PRO A 324 -10.87 2.54 53.95
C PRO A 324 -10.13 1.24 54.28
N ARG A 325 -9.12 0.91 53.49
CA ARG A 325 -8.14 -0.07 53.88
C ARG A 325 -7.44 0.58 55.05
N HIS A 326 -7.36 -0.13 56.18
CA HIS A 326 -6.39 0.18 57.22
C HIS A 326 -5.01 0.28 56.54
N SER A 327 -4.64 1.49 56.15
CA SER A 327 -3.28 1.77 55.74
C SER A 327 -2.48 1.50 57.00
N LYS A 328 -1.60 0.50 56.96
CA LYS A 328 -0.46 0.49 57.87
C LYS A 328 0.30 1.77 57.55
N THR A 329 -0.01 2.84 58.28
CA THR A 329 0.77 4.07 58.26
C THR A 329 2.16 3.64 58.69
N THR A 330 3.09 3.57 57.74
CA THR A 330 4.50 3.54 58.09
C THR A 330 4.78 4.85 58.82
N PRO A 331 5.11 4.82 60.12
CA PRO A 331 5.41 6.05 60.83
C PRO A 331 6.63 6.69 60.18
N PHE A 332 6.57 8.00 60.00
CA PHE A 332 7.68 8.76 59.44
C PHE A 332 8.90 8.64 60.36
N VAL A 333 9.95 7.97 59.90
CA VAL A 333 11.23 7.86 60.62
C VAL A 333 12.06 9.09 60.27
N ARG A 334 12.41 9.90 61.27
CA ARG A 334 13.32 11.05 61.08
C ARG A 334 14.74 10.53 60.82
N ALA A 335 15.51 11.28 60.03
CA ALA A 335 16.88 10.94 59.69
C ALA A 335 17.71 10.65 60.96
N GLY A 336 18.30 9.45 61.03
CA GLY A 336 19.17 9.02 62.13
C GLY A 336 18.60 7.93 63.05
N GLN A 337 17.34 7.50 62.91
CA GLN A 337 16.83 6.34 63.69
C GLN A 337 16.84 5.03 62.89
N PRO A 338 17.22 3.88 63.50
CA PRO A 338 17.24 2.59 62.82
C PRO A 338 15.82 2.02 62.66
N GLN A 339 15.50 1.60 61.43
CA GLN A 339 14.25 0.95 61.08
C GLN A 339 14.22 -0.47 61.65
N GLN A 340 13.26 -0.79 62.53
CA GLN A 340 13.08 -2.16 63.03
C GLN A 340 12.62 -3.07 61.89
N SER A 341 13.55 -3.81 61.30
CA SER A 341 13.26 -4.89 60.36
C SER A 341 12.78 -6.10 61.15
N HIS A 342 11.49 -6.43 61.01
CA HIS A 342 10.91 -7.68 61.48
C HIS A 342 11.48 -8.84 60.63
N LEU A 343 12.61 -9.41 61.06
CA LEU A 343 13.22 -10.62 60.49
C LEU A 343 12.31 -11.82 60.80
N GLN A 344 11.59 -12.32 59.78
CA GLN A 344 11.03 -13.67 59.83
C GLN A 344 12.10 -14.66 59.38
N GLU A 345 12.57 -15.42 60.37
CA GLU A 345 13.53 -16.51 60.30
C GLU A 345 12.94 -17.68 59.46
N TRP A 346 13.58 -18.02 58.34
CA TRP A 346 13.21 -19.19 57.53
C TRP A 346 13.90 -20.44 58.06
N LYS A 347 13.16 -21.29 58.79
CA LYS A 347 13.61 -22.66 59.11
C LYS A 347 13.53 -23.54 57.86
N GLN A 348 14.64 -24.20 57.49
CA GLN A 348 14.64 -25.28 56.50
C GLN A 348 14.21 -26.61 57.14
N PRO A 349 13.46 -27.47 56.43
CA PRO A 349 13.04 -28.77 56.96
C PRO A 349 14.14 -29.84 56.79
N SER A 350 14.22 -30.74 57.77
CA SER A 350 15.07 -31.94 57.81
C SER A 350 14.66 -33.01 56.80
#